data_AF-A0A9W4J438-F1
#
_entry.id   AF-A0A9W4J438-F1
#
_cell.length_a   1.000
_cell.length_b   1.000
_cell.length_c   1.000
_cell.angle_alpha   90.00
_cell.angle_beta   90.00
_cell.angle_gamma   90.00
#
_symmetry.space_group_name_H-M   'P 1'
#
loop_
_entity.id
_entity.type
_entity.pdbx_description
1 polymer ?
#
loop_
_entity_poly.entity_id
_entity_poly.type
_entity_poly.pdbx_seq_one_letter_code
_entity_poly.pdbx_strand_id
1 'polypeptide(L)'
;MPFLRSLGLLLTLLQLVAAQYCSFWNTGCIDSLAQTAVRFDLDPLFTDPVTLYYSFDASHSGKGEGPMTKTAFWLGYPSNNVNKNAVDSNRTSEIGLRIGNMTGTPSGSNNGCDGIWGSDCSRDFKSALQRSMYLLAISGEYYSKPLEVALSQMLKKPPSLPSCPPPILDVASIPVQDFAREHVPGQNVTLMPPGSGAWPWQVWYLDGMNASKQASQVAVGIISRAPSYNSSPPDSPDDIMVDLVCLQAPSGGSSKGSHD
;
A
#
# COMPACT_ATOMS: atom_id res chain seq x y z
N MET A 1 35.54 24.49 36.50
CA MET A 1 34.46 24.58 35.48
C MET A 1 34.19 23.23 34.76
N PRO A 2 33.95 22.09 35.45
CA PRO A 2 33.54 20.84 34.78
C PRO A 2 32.02 20.63 34.69
N PHE A 3 31.23 21.36 35.49
CA PHE A 3 29.76 21.20 35.54
C PHE A 3 29.03 21.76 34.30
N LEU A 4 29.52 22.85 33.68
CA LEU A 4 28.89 23.42 32.49
C LEU A 4 29.00 22.51 31.24
N ARG A 5 30.06 21.68 31.14
CA ARG A 5 30.25 20.76 30.01
C ARG A 5 29.33 19.55 30.06
N SER A 6 28.94 19.10 31.26
CA SER A 6 28.03 17.96 31.42
C SER A 6 26.57 18.33 31.15
N LEU A 7 26.18 19.59 31.38
CA LEU A 7 24.82 20.07 31.11
C LEU A 7 24.54 20.21 29.59
N GLY A 8 25.53 20.61 28.80
CA GLY A 8 25.41 20.72 27.34
C GLY A 8 25.28 19.37 26.62
N LEU A 9 25.88 18.30 27.16
CA LEU A 9 25.71 16.94 26.64
C LEU A 9 24.32 16.38 26.98
N LEU A 10 23.75 16.74 28.14
CA LEU A 10 22.40 16.33 28.52
C LEU A 10 21.32 17.01 27.65
N LEU A 11 21.49 18.29 27.33
CA LEU A 11 20.58 19.06 26.47
C LEU A 11 20.59 18.59 24.99
N THR A 12 21.70 18.03 24.51
CA THR A 12 21.78 17.46 23.15
C THR A 12 21.17 16.05 23.07
N LEU A 13 21.24 15.27 24.14
CA LEU A 13 20.53 13.98 24.26
C LEU A 13 19.00 14.16 24.40
N LEU A 14 18.54 15.27 24.97
CA LEU A 14 17.11 15.60 25.10
C LEU A 14 16.44 16.02 23.78
N GLN A 15 17.19 16.32 22.72
CA GLN A 15 16.61 16.62 21.40
C GLN A 15 16.30 15.36 20.56
N LEU A 16 16.71 14.16 21.01
CA LEU A 16 16.55 12.92 20.23
C LEU A 16 15.27 12.13 20.55
N VAL A 17 14.45 12.57 21.50
CA VAL A 17 13.16 11.94 21.79
C VAL A 17 12.09 12.99 22.06
N ALA A 18 11.88 13.89 21.10
CA ALA A 18 10.51 14.35 20.92
C ALA A 18 9.73 13.14 20.41
N ALA A 19 9.11 12.38 21.31
CA ALA A 19 8.05 11.46 20.93
C ALA A 19 7.04 12.31 20.13
N GLN A 20 7.07 12.21 18.81
CA GLN A 20 6.16 12.96 17.96
C GLN A 20 4.76 12.48 18.33
N TYR A 21 4.03 13.32 19.04
CA TYR A 21 2.66 13.01 19.44
C TYR A 21 1.82 12.85 18.18
N CYS A 22 1.48 11.61 17.86
CA CYS A 22 0.64 11.32 16.72
C CYS A 22 -0.83 11.28 17.15
N SER A 23 -1.53 12.41 17.01
CA SER A 23 -2.96 12.43 17.28
C SER A 23 -3.74 11.73 16.17
N PHE A 24 -4.95 11.24 16.50
CA PHE A 24 -5.89 10.68 15.52
C PHE A 24 -6.07 11.63 14.33
N TRP A 25 -6.15 12.94 14.56
CA TRP A 25 -6.38 13.95 13.52
C TRP A 25 -5.13 14.40 12.75
N ASN A 26 -3.93 13.98 13.15
CA ASN A 26 -2.70 14.31 12.44
C ASN A 26 -2.57 13.46 11.16
N THR A 27 -2.64 14.07 9.99
CA THR A 27 -2.57 13.34 8.70
C THR A 27 -1.17 12.86 8.31
N GLY A 28 -0.13 13.23 9.06
CA GLY A 28 1.27 12.89 8.74
C GLY A 28 1.81 11.66 9.44
N CYS A 29 1.02 10.99 10.28
CA CYS A 29 1.45 9.85 11.09
C CYS A 29 0.26 8.95 11.46
N ILE A 30 0.51 7.78 12.04
CA ILE A 30 -0.51 6.94 12.66
C ILE A 30 -0.05 6.42 14.04
N ASP A 31 -0.88 6.61 15.07
CA ASP A 31 -0.72 5.94 16.36
C ASP A 31 -1.61 4.69 16.33
N SER A 32 -0.99 3.54 16.12
CA SER A 32 -1.69 2.37 15.61
C SER A 32 -2.44 1.64 16.72
N LEU A 33 -3.77 1.54 16.63
CA LEU A 33 -4.53 0.62 17.47
C LEU A 33 -4.22 -0.84 17.08
N ALA A 34 -4.08 -1.11 15.79
CA ALA A 34 -3.61 -2.38 15.26
C ALA A 34 -2.77 -2.16 14.00
N GLN A 35 -1.70 -2.93 13.88
CA GLN A 35 -0.82 -2.95 12.72
C GLN A 35 -0.60 -4.40 12.27
N THR A 36 -0.54 -4.60 10.97
CA THR A 36 -0.19 -5.87 10.35
C THR A 36 0.86 -5.64 9.24
N ALA A 37 1.59 -6.68 8.92
CA ALA A 37 2.63 -6.65 7.91
C ALA A 37 2.72 -7.98 7.17
N VAL A 38 3.02 -7.91 5.88
CA VAL A 38 3.21 -9.10 5.03
C VAL A 38 4.40 -8.88 4.11
N ARG A 39 5.20 -9.93 3.93
CA ARG A 39 6.34 -9.94 3.02
C ARG A 39 5.94 -10.60 1.71
N PHE A 40 6.37 -10.02 0.59
CA PHE A 40 6.11 -10.51 -0.76
C PHE A 40 7.25 -10.09 -1.69
N ASP A 41 7.39 -10.80 -2.80
CA ASP A 41 8.47 -10.58 -3.76
C ASP A 41 8.02 -9.59 -4.84
N LEU A 42 8.93 -8.69 -5.24
CA LEU A 42 8.72 -7.71 -6.31
C LEU A 42 9.83 -7.82 -7.36
N ASP A 43 9.99 -9.04 -7.84
CA ASP A 43 10.87 -9.36 -8.95
C ASP A 43 10.42 -8.66 -10.24
N PRO A 44 11.34 -8.32 -11.15
CA PRO A 44 12.79 -8.47 -11.02
C PRO A 44 13.48 -7.26 -10.38
N LEU A 45 12.74 -6.23 -9.95
CA LEU A 45 13.32 -4.94 -9.53
C LEU A 45 13.93 -5.00 -8.13
N PHE A 46 13.23 -5.62 -7.17
CA PHE A 46 13.71 -5.80 -5.80
C PHE A 46 14.32 -7.19 -5.65
N THR A 47 15.57 -7.24 -5.21
CA THR A 47 16.28 -8.52 -4.99
C THR A 47 15.95 -9.18 -3.65
N ASP A 48 15.38 -8.41 -2.72
CA ASP A 48 14.89 -8.88 -1.44
C ASP A 48 13.37 -8.67 -1.35
N PRO A 49 12.65 -9.51 -0.58
CA PRO A 49 11.23 -9.34 -0.38
C PRO A 49 10.91 -7.98 0.26
N VAL A 50 9.87 -7.34 -0.24
CA VAL A 50 9.31 -6.08 0.27
C VAL A 50 8.27 -6.39 1.33
N THR A 51 8.15 -5.53 2.34
CA THR A 51 7.13 -5.65 3.39
C THR A 51 6.06 -4.58 3.21
N LEU A 52 4.80 -4.98 3.01
CA LEU A 52 3.66 -4.08 3.09
C LEU A 52 3.20 -3.98 4.54
N TYR A 53 3.19 -2.76 5.06
CA TYR A 53 2.61 -2.45 6.36
C TYR A 53 1.27 -1.77 6.16
N TYR A 54 0.28 -2.23 6.93
CA TYR A 54 -1.03 -1.60 7.03
C TYR A 54 -1.38 -1.43 8.49
N SER A 55 -1.90 -0.26 8.82
CA SER A 55 -2.29 0.09 10.17
C SER A 55 -3.60 0.86 10.21
N PHE A 56 -4.33 0.73 11.31
CA PHE A 56 -5.45 1.59 11.61
C PHE A 56 -5.48 2.03 13.08
N ASP A 57 -6.11 3.19 13.29
CA ASP A 57 -6.52 3.76 14.57
C ASP A 57 -8.02 4.06 14.51
N ALA A 58 -8.71 4.14 15.65
CA ALA A 58 -10.15 4.33 15.69
C ALA A 58 -10.56 5.38 16.72
N SER A 59 -11.47 6.26 16.32
CA SER A 59 -12.14 7.24 17.17
C SER A 59 -13.63 6.91 17.27
N HIS A 60 -14.17 7.04 18.49
CA HIS A 60 -15.62 6.92 18.74
C HIS A 60 -16.39 8.18 18.29
N SER A 61 -15.69 9.30 18.05
CA SER A 61 -16.28 10.57 17.66
C SER A 61 -15.57 11.12 16.41
N GLY A 62 -16.15 10.81 15.24
CA GLY A 62 -15.76 11.36 13.95
C GLY A 62 -16.31 12.78 13.72
N LYS A 63 -16.01 13.37 12.55
CA LYS A 63 -16.46 14.73 12.16
C LYS A 63 -17.98 14.89 11.96
N GLY A 64 -18.78 13.86 12.22
CA GLY A 64 -20.23 13.81 12.03
C GLY A 64 -20.96 12.86 12.98
N GLU A 65 -20.54 12.80 14.25
CA GLU A 65 -21.13 12.03 15.38
C GLU A 65 -21.04 10.49 15.32
N GLY A 66 -20.60 9.89 14.22
CA GLY A 66 -20.35 8.45 14.10
C GLY A 66 -18.90 8.01 14.39
N PRO A 67 -18.63 6.70 14.56
CA PRO A 67 -17.26 6.20 14.67
C PRO A 67 -16.49 6.46 13.37
N MET A 68 -15.18 6.68 13.51
CA MET A 68 -14.29 6.91 12.37
C MET A 68 -13.01 6.12 12.56
N THR A 69 -12.48 5.59 11.48
CA THR A 69 -11.19 4.91 11.48
C THR A 69 -10.19 5.71 10.67
N LYS A 70 -9.00 5.92 11.21
CA LYS A 70 -7.84 6.43 10.48
C LYS A 70 -7.03 5.25 10.02
N THR A 71 -6.62 5.24 8.76
CA THR A 71 -5.86 4.14 8.16
C THR A 71 -4.59 4.68 7.55
N ALA A 72 -3.56 3.84 7.49
CA ALA A 72 -2.30 4.17 6.85
C ALA A 72 -1.62 2.94 6.26
N PHE A 73 -0.82 3.15 5.22
CA PHE A 73 0.10 2.12 4.72
C PHE A 73 1.43 2.71 4.28
N TRP A 74 2.43 1.83 4.21
CA TRP A 74 3.75 2.10 3.66
C TRP A 74 4.43 0.78 3.27
N LEU A 75 5.46 0.86 2.44
CA LEU A 75 6.36 -0.27 2.22
C LEU A 75 7.64 -0.11 3.04
N GLY A 76 8.14 -1.24 3.51
CA GLY A 76 9.49 -1.37 4.05
C GLY A 76 10.34 -2.22 3.11
N TYR A 77 11.48 -1.70 2.70
CA TYR A 77 12.49 -2.42 1.91
C TYR A 77 13.89 -1.89 2.19
N PRO A 78 14.93 -2.72 1.99
CA PRO A 78 16.31 -2.26 2.00
C PRO A 78 16.55 -1.38 0.77
N SER A 79 16.69 -0.07 0.97
CA SER A 79 16.78 0.92 -0.12
C SER A 79 17.98 0.76 -1.06
N ASN A 80 18.94 -0.11 -0.72
CA ASN A 80 20.17 -0.31 -1.48
C ASN A 80 20.13 -1.53 -2.43
N ASN A 81 19.06 -2.34 -2.39
CA ASN A 81 19.03 -3.67 -3.02
C ASN A 81 18.09 -3.74 -4.23
N VAL A 82 18.34 -2.85 -5.19
CA VAL A 82 17.64 -2.80 -6.49
C VAL A 82 18.48 -3.47 -7.57
N ASN A 83 17.85 -4.35 -8.35
CA ASN A 83 18.47 -4.96 -9.51
C ASN A 83 18.48 -3.99 -10.70
N LYS A 84 19.57 -3.25 -10.88
CA LYS A 84 19.71 -2.32 -12.01
C LYS A 84 19.67 -3.00 -13.38
N ASN A 85 20.00 -4.29 -13.46
CA ASN A 85 19.94 -5.04 -14.72
C ASN A 85 18.49 -5.28 -15.17
N ALA A 86 17.52 -5.18 -14.27
CA ALA A 86 16.09 -5.25 -14.60
C ALA A 86 15.56 -3.95 -15.23
N VAL A 87 16.34 -2.87 -15.22
CA VAL A 87 15.96 -1.55 -15.73
C VAL A 87 16.30 -1.48 -17.22
N ASP A 88 15.38 -1.93 -18.06
CA ASP A 88 15.51 -1.96 -19.53
C ASP A 88 14.62 -0.93 -20.23
N SER A 89 13.68 -0.30 -19.51
CA SER A 89 12.76 0.71 -20.03
C SER A 89 12.28 1.63 -18.91
N ASN A 90 11.64 2.74 -19.29
CA ASN A 90 11.05 3.68 -18.34
C ASN A 90 9.76 3.08 -17.77
N ARG A 91 9.77 2.72 -16.48
CA ARG A 91 8.62 2.15 -15.78
C ARG A 91 8.36 2.88 -14.46
N THR A 92 7.08 2.93 -14.07
CA THR A 92 6.62 3.41 -12.78
C THR A 92 6.09 2.23 -12.00
N SER A 93 6.57 2.05 -10.75
CA SER A 93 5.99 1.09 -9.80
C SER A 93 5.11 1.81 -8.78
N GLU A 94 3.92 1.26 -8.57
CA GLU A 94 2.87 1.85 -7.75
C GLU A 94 2.23 0.83 -6.84
N ILE A 95 1.70 1.29 -5.71
CA ILE A 95 0.85 0.50 -4.83
C ILE A 95 -0.44 1.27 -4.54
N GLY A 96 -1.57 0.63 -4.84
CA GLY A 96 -2.90 1.03 -4.37
C GLY A 96 -3.32 0.20 -3.16
N LEU A 97 -3.99 0.80 -2.18
CA LEU A 97 -4.57 0.04 -1.07
C LEU A 97 -6.10 0.14 -1.04
N ARG A 98 -6.77 -1.00 -1.22
CA ARG A 98 -8.22 -1.12 -1.18
C ARG A 98 -8.66 -1.69 0.17
N ILE A 99 -9.52 -0.97 0.89
CA ILE A 99 -10.12 -1.40 2.16
C ILE A 99 -11.64 -1.22 2.12
N GLY A 100 -12.37 -2.15 2.74
CA GLY A 100 -13.82 -2.08 2.94
C GLY A 100 -14.58 -3.15 2.17
N ASN A 101 -15.78 -3.52 2.61
CA ASN A 101 -16.65 -4.49 1.93
C ASN A 101 -16.00 -5.84 1.58
N MET A 102 -14.94 -6.24 2.29
CA MET A 102 -14.30 -7.55 2.12
C MET A 102 -13.84 -8.10 3.44
N THR A 103 -14.17 -9.36 3.67
CA THR A 103 -13.86 -10.11 4.88
C THR A 103 -13.40 -11.50 4.46
N GLY A 104 -12.67 -12.20 5.31
CA GLY A 104 -12.16 -13.54 5.04
C GLY A 104 -10.81 -13.73 5.68
N THR A 105 -10.16 -14.86 5.38
CA THR A 105 -8.84 -15.18 5.91
C THR A 105 -7.83 -15.25 4.76
N PRO A 106 -6.83 -14.35 4.73
CA PRO A 106 -5.83 -14.37 3.68
C PRO A 106 -5.14 -15.75 3.57
N SER A 107 -5.18 -16.34 2.38
CA SER A 107 -4.52 -17.61 2.06
C SER A 107 -4.36 -17.83 0.55
N GLY A 108 -3.60 -18.85 0.16
CA GLY A 108 -3.37 -19.24 -1.23
C GLY A 108 -2.18 -18.54 -1.90
N SER A 109 -2.06 -18.73 -3.22
CA SER A 109 -0.86 -18.42 -4.01
C SER A 109 -0.70 -16.97 -4.45
N ASN A 110 -1.79 -16.19 -4.49
CA ASN A 110 -1.75 -14.76 -4.82
C ASN A 110 -1.60 -13.91 -3.54
N ASN A 111 -0.51 -14.12 -2.79
CA ASN A 111 -0.18 -13.48 -1.51
C ASN A 111 -1.40 -13.28 -0.59
N GLY A 112 -2.16 -14.35 -0.37
CA GLY A 112 -3.31 -14.36 0.53
C GLY A 112 -4.65 -14.01 -0.11
N CYS A 113 -4.70 -13.50 -1.34
CA CYS A 113 -5.96 -13.04 -1.93
C CYS A 113 -6.89 -14.17 -2.39
N ASP A 114 -6.36 -15.35 -2.71
CA ASP A 114 -7.18 -16.48 -3.15
C ASP A 114 -8.14 -16.96 -2.04
N GLY A 115 -7.74 -16.82 -0.78
CA GLY A 115 -8.59 -17.11 0.38
C GLY A 115 -9.77 -16.18 0.57
N ILE A 116 -9.78 -15.03 -0.13
CA ILE A 116 -10.83 -14.01 -0.01
C ILE A 116 -11.89 -14.18 -1.10
N TRP A 117 -11.46 -14.45 -2.34
CA TRP A 117 -12.35 -14.46 -3.50
C TRP A 117 -12.07 -15.57 -4.53
N GLY A 118 -11.12 -16.48 -4.26
CA GLY A 118 -10.74 -17.58 -5.15
C GLY A 118 -9.65 -17.22 -6.18
N SER A 119 -8.88 -18.21 -6.61
CA SER A 119 -7.76 -18.01 -7.56
C SER A 119 -8.19 -17.48 -8.92
N ASP A 120 -9.37 -17.89 -9.41
CA ASP A 120 -9.90 -17.40 -10.68
C ASP A 120 -10.19 -15.89 -10.63
N CYS A 121 -10.72 -15.39 -9.52
CA CYS A 121 -10.90 -13.95 -9.35
C CYS A 121 -9.57 -13.20 -9.30
N SER A 122 -8.57 -13.70 -8.55
CA SER A 122 -7.23 -13.10 -8.51
C SER A 122 -6.64 -12.97 -9.91
N ARG A 123 -6.72 -14.04 -10.72
CA ARG A 123 -6.24 -14.03 -12.11
C ARG A 123 -7.00 -13.03 -12.98
N ASP A 124 -8.32 -13.06 -12.95
CA ASP A 124 -9.16 -12.22 -13.82
C ASP A 124 -9.02 -10.73 -13.45
N PHE A 125 -8.90 -10.42 -12.16
CA PHE A 125 -8.67 -9.06 -11.68
C PHE A 125 -7.28 -8.53 -12.09
N LYS A 126 -6.22 -9.34 -11.92
CA LYS A 126 -4.87 -9.01 -12.43
C LYS A 126 -4.89 -8.75 -13.93
N SER A 127 -5.52 -9.65 -14.70
CA SER A 127 -5.63 -9.55 -16.16
C SER A 127 -6.37 -8.29 -16.61
N ALA A 128 -7.44 -7.91 -15.89
CA ALA A 128 -8.18 -6.68 -16.18
C ALA A 128 -7.35 -5.42 -15.92
N LEU A 129 -6.58 -5.39 -14.83
CA LEU A 129 -5.66 -4.29 -14.50
C LEU A 129 -4.52 -4.17 -15.53
N GLN A 130 -3.88 -5.28 -15.86
CA GLN A 130 -2.85 -5.36 -16.90
C GLN A 130 -3.37 -4.82 -18.23
N ARG A 131 -4.55 -5.28 -18.66
CA ARG A 131 -5.18 -4.79 -19.89
C ARG A 131 -5.51 -3.30 -19.84
N SER A 132 -6.01 -2.80 -18.70
CA SER A 132 -6.34 -1.38 -18.56
C SER A 132 -5.09 -0.51 -18.67
N MET A 133 -3.99 -0.88 -18.02
CA MET A 133 -2.73 -0.14 -18.09
C MET A 133 -2.07 -0.28 -19.47
N TYR A 134 -2.20 -1.43 -20.13
CA TYR A 134 -1.75 -1.62 -21.51
C TYR A 134 -2.45 -0.65 -22.47
N LEU A 135 -3.79 -0.61 -22.41
CA LEU A 135 -4.60 0.29 -23.24
C LEU A 135 -4.26 1.77 -22.97
N LEU A 136 -3.98 2.12 -21.72
CA LEU A 136 -3.50 3.46 -21.36
C LEU A 136 -2.11 3.76 -21.95
N ALA A 137 -1.19 2.79 -21.92
CA ALA A 137 0.16 2.97 -22.44
C ALA A 137 0.17 3.19 -23.96
N ILE A 138 -0.73 2.53 -24.70
CA ILE A 138 -0.81 2.63 -26.16
C ILE A 138 -1.74 3.75 -26.66
N SER A 139 -2.55 4.37 -25.80
CA SER A 139 -3.50 5.41 -26.22
C SER A 139 -2.80 6.73 -26.60
N GLY A 140 -1.59 6.95 -26.10
CA GLY A 140 -0.85 8.21 -26.22
C GLY A 140 -1.38 9.32 -25.31
N GLU A 141 -2.39 9.05 -24.49
CA GLU A 141 -2.88 10.01 -23.50
C GLU A 141 -1.83 10.24 -22.40
N TYR A 142 -1.77 11.46 -21.89
CA TYR A 142 -0.86 11.78 -20.79
C TYR A 142 -1.30 11.11 -19.49
N TYR A 143 -0.35 10.48 -18.78
CA TYR A 143 -0.54 9.97 -17.43
C TYR A 143 0.76 10.07 -16.62
N SER A 144 0.65 10.15 -15.29
CA SER A 144 1.81 10.10 -14.39
C SER A 144 1.88 8.79 -13.60
N LYS A 145 0.72 8.22 -13.31
CA LYS A 145 0.48 7.08 -12.43
C LYS A 145 -0.43 6.07 -13.11
N PRO A 146 0.11 5.17 -13.95
CA PRO A 146 -0.70 4.23 -14.74
C PRO A 146 -1.69 3.40 -13.89
N LEU A 147 -1.31 2.95 -12.70
CA LEU A 147 -2.20 2.20 -11.82
C LEU A 147 -3.34 3.06 -11.28
N GLU A 148 -3.04 4.27 -10.81
CA GLU A 148 -4.04 5.21 -10.31
C GLU A 148 -5.10 5.53 -11.38
N VAL A 149 -4.66 5.75 -12.63
CA VAL A 149 -5.55 6.00 -13.76
C VAL A 149 -6.41 4.77 -14.06
N ALA A 150 -5.80 3.58 -14.15
CA ALA A 150 -6.51 2.33 -14.42
C ALA A 150 -7.57 2.03 -13.35
N LEU A 151 -7.20 2.11 -12.06
CA LEU A 151 -8.13 1.90 -10.95
C LEU A 151 -9.25 2.94 -10.95
N SER A 152 -8.94 4.21 -11.19
CA SER A 152 -9.94 5.27 -11.27
C SER A 152 -10.95 5.04 -12.39
N GLN A 153 -10.52 4.52 -13.54
CA GLN A 153 -11.40 4.16 -14.65
C GLN A 153 -12.26 2.94 -14.29
N MET A 154 -11.68 1.90 -13.69
CA MET A 154 -12.41 0.70 -13.25
C MET A 154 -13.44 1.02 -12.16
N LEU A 155 -13.17 1.94 -11.24
CA LEU A 155 -14.15 2.37 -10.23
C LEU A 155 -15.32 3.14 -10.88
N LYS A 156 -15.07 3.96 -11.90
CA LYS A 156 -16.12 4.69 -12.64
C LYS A 156 -16.95 3.78 -13.53
N LYS A 157 -16.31 2.79 -14.17
CA LYS A 157 -16.94 1.83 -15.07
C LYS A 157 -16.34 0.44 -14.82
N PRO A 158 -16.88 -0.31 -13.85
CA PRO A 158 -16.36 -1.62 -13.50
C PRO A 158 -16.34 -2.57 -14.71
N PRO A 159 -15.22 -3.27 -14.97
CA PRO A 159 -15.20 -4.32 -15.98
C PRO A 159 -16.03 -5.52 -15.50
N SER A 160 -16.46 -6.35 -16.45
CA SER A 160 -17.08 -7.63 -16.12
C SER A 160 -16.02 -8.59 -15.57
N LEU A 161 -16.18 -8.97 -14.30
CA LEU A 161 -15.31 -9.92 -13.60
C LEU A 161 -16.17 -11.07 -13.06
N PRO A 162 -16.63 -12.01 -13.91
CA PRO A 162 -17.61 -13.03 -13.53
C PRO A 162 -17.10 -14.00 -12.45
N SER A 163 -15.78 -14.19 -12.37
CA SER A 163 -15.14 -15.02 -11.35
C SER A 163 -15.02 -14.30 -10.00
N CYS A 164 -15.29 -12.98 -9.95
CA CYS A 164 -15.11 -12.17 -8.75
C CYS A 164 -16.43 -11.86 -8.05
N PRO A 165 -16.42 -11.76 -6.71
CA PRO A 165 -17.58 -11.30 -5.98
C PRO A 165 -17.85 -9.82 -6.31
N PRO A 166 -19.12 -9.38 -6.37
CA PRO A 166 -19.48 -8.01 -6.70
C PRO A 166 -18.73 -6.91 -5.91
N PRO A 167 -18.40 -7.09 -4.61
CA PRO A 167 -17.74 -6.05 -3.82
C PRO A 167 -16.28 -5.71 -4.19
N ILE A 168 -15.68 -6.37 -5.18
CA ILE A 168 -14.24 -6.21 -5.47
C ILE A 168 -13.84 -4.74 -5.73
N LEU A 169 -14.68 -4.01 -6.45
CA LEU A 169 -14.51 -2.57 -6.77
C LEU A 169 -15.57 -1.68 -6.10
N ASP A 170 -16.35 -2.23 -5.17
CA ASP A 170 -17.36 -1.47 -4.41
C ASP A 170 -16.72 -0.74 -3.22
N VAL A 171 -15.90 0.27 -3.53
CA VAL A 171 -15.22 1.14 -2.57
C VAL A 171 -15.21 2.58 -3.09
N ALA A 172 -15.21 3.55 -2.18
CA ALA A 172 -15.24 4.96 -2.58
C ALA A 172 -13.94 5.43 -3.27
N SER A 173 -12.80 4.88 -2.85
CA SER A 173 -11.49 5.20 -3.44
C SER A 173 -10.48 4.10 -3.13
N ILE A 174 -9.42 4.06 -3.94
CA ILE A 174 -8.23 3.23 -3.72
C ILE A 174 -7.03 4.19 -3.80
N PRO A 175 -6.51 4.72 -2.67
CA PRO A 175 -5.37 5.62 -2.69
C PRO A 175 -4.14 4.92 -3.27
N VAL A 176 -3.44 5.59 -4.20
CA VAL A 176 -2.28 5.06 -4.91
C VAL A 176 -1.04 5.90 -4.67
N GLN A 177 0.06 5.22 -4.36
CA GLN A 177 1.38 5.80 -4.19
C GLN A 177 2.38 5.18 -5.17
N ASP A 178 3.07 6.00 -5.95
CA ASP A 178 4.24 5.57 -6.71
C ASP A 178 5.46 5.50 -5.78
N PHE A 179 6.26 4.45 -5.91
CA PHE A 179 7.39 4.19 -5.02
C PHE A 179 8.69 3.85 -5.72
N ALA A 180 8.66 3.51 -7.01
CA ALA A 180 9.85 3.37 -7.82
C ALA A 180 9.63 3.97 -9.21
N ARG A 181 10.62 4.70 -9.71
CA ARG A 181 10.65 5.21 -11.09
C ARG A 181 11.96 4.82 -11.74
N GLU A 182 11.84 4.08 -12.83
CA GLU A 182 12.93 3.54 -13.61
C GLU A 182 13.20 4.44 -14.81
N HIS A 183 14.47 4.71 -15.08
CA HIS A 183 14.89 5.61 -16.14
C HIS A 183 15.99 5.00 -17.01
N VAL A 184 15.75 5.02 -18.32
CA VAL A 184 16.72 4.74 -19.38
C VAL A 184 16.87 5.98 -20.29
N PRO A 185 18.09 6.26 -20.79
CA PRO A 185 19.35 5.53 -20.58
C PRO A 185 19.94 5.73 -19.16
N GLY A 186 20.77 4.79 -18.70
CA GLY A 186 21.54 4.91 -17.44
C GLY A 186 21.10 3.99 -16.30
N GLN A 187 20.06 3.16 -16.48
CA GLN A 187 19.59 2.16 -15.50
C GLN A 187 19.40 2.75 -14.10
N ASN A 188 18.84 3.97 -14.05
CA ASN A 188 18.66 4.68 -12.80
C ASN A 188 17.28 4.37 -12.22
N VAL A 189 17.21 4.23 -10.90
CA VAL A 189 15.96 3.98 -10.17
C VAL A 189 15.85 4.99 -9.06
N THR A 190 14.79 5.80 -9.11
CA THR A 190 14.42 6.67 -7.99
C THR A 190 13.45 5.91 -7.11
N LEU A 191 13.83 5.66 -5.87
CA LEU A 191 12.97 5.02 -4.87
C LEU A 191 12.40 6.06 -3.90
N MET A 192 11.14 5.88 -3.54
CA MET A 192 10.58 6.53 -2.36
C MET A 192 11.29 6.00 -1.10
N PRO A 193 11.55 6.82 -0.07
CA PRO A 193 12.08 6.31 1.19
C PRO A 193 11.10 5.33 1.84
N PRO A 194 11.57 4.24 2.48
CA PRO A 194 10.71 3.36 3.28
C PRO A 194 9.93 4.14 4.33
N GLY A 195 8.65 3.80 4.51
CA GLY A 195 7.80 4.49 5.47
C GLY A 195 7.88 3.91 6.88
N SER A 196 7.16 4.54 7.81
CA SER A 196 6.97 4.08 9.19
C SER A 196 5.65 4.60 9.75
N GLY A 197 5.25 4.19 10.96
CA GLY A 197 4.08 4.78 11.62
C GLY A 197 4.20 6.29 11.85
N ALA A 198 5.43 6.81 12.03
CA ALA A 198 5.68 8.25 12.16
C ALA A 198 5.65 8.99 10.81
N TRP A 199 5.92 8.29 9.71
CA TRP A 199 6.00 8.82 8.35
C TRP A 199 5.40 7.81 7.35
N PRO A 200 4.09 7.53 7.44
CA PRO A 200 3.42 6.64 6.51
C PRO A 200 3.37 7.29 5.13
N TRP A 201 3.26 6.48 4.09
CA TRP A 201 3.17 7.01 2.73
C TRP A 201 1.81 7.61 2.43
N GLN A 202 0.76 7.00 2.97
CA GLN A 202 -0.62 7.45 2.80
C GLN A 202 -1.37 7.32 4.11
N VAL A 203 -2.22 8.31 4.40
CA VAL A 203 -3.14 8.35 5.54
C VAL A 203 -4.49 8.85 5.08
N TRP A 204 -5.56 8.14 5.42
CA TRP A 204 -6.93 8.59 5.13
C TRP A 204 -7.91 8.07 6.18
N TYR A 205 -9.12 8.62 6.15
CA TYR A 205 -10.17 8.35 7.13
C TYR A 205 -11.33 7.61 6.47
N LEU A 206 -11.93 6.71 7.24
CA LEU A 206 -13.13 5.95 6.88
C LEU A 206 -14.24 6.32 7.85
N ASP A 207 -15.29 6.98 7.34
CA ASP A 207 -16.48 7.34 8.11
C ASP A 207 -17.35 6.13 8.42
N GLY A 208 -18.02 6.13 9.59
CA GLY A 208 -18.91 5.05 10.03
C GLY A 208 -18.23 3.73 10.35
N MET A 209 -16.89 3.72 10.38
CA MET A 209 -16.05 2.56 10.63
C MET A 209 -15.51 2.57 12.06
N ASN A 210 -15.85 1.53 12.84
CA ASN A 210 -15.30 1.33 14.18
C ASN A 210 -14.18 0.28 14.16
N ALA A 211 -13.43 0.17 15.26
CA ALA A 211 -12.29 -0.74 15.36
C ALA A 211 -12.65 -2.21 15.07
N SER A 212 -13.80 -2.69 15.57
CA SER A 212 -14.24 -4.08 15.37
C SER A 212 -14.59 -4.37 13.91
N LYS A 213 -15.33 -3.47 13.25
CA LYS A 213 -15.65 -3.58 11.82
C LYS A 213 -14.38 -3.48 10.97
N GLN A 214 -13.45 -2.60 11.34
CA GLN A 214 -12.21 -2.44 10.59
C GLN A 214 -11.32 -3.68 10.70
N ALA A 215 -11.23 -4.28 11.88
CA ALA A 215 -10.42 -5.47 12.08
C ALA A 215 -10.97 -6.70 11.34
N SER A 216 -12.26 -6.74 11.01
CA SER A 216 -12.80 -7.78 10.14
C SER A 216 -12.53 -7.52 8.65
N GLN A 217 -12.17 -6.29 8.26
CA GLN A 217 -11.88 -5.97 6.87
C GLN A 217 -10.52 -6.53 6.43
N VAL A 218 -10.49 -7.01 5.19
CA VAL A 218 -9.26 -7.35 4.50
C VAL A 218 -8.82 -6.14 3.66
N ALA A 219 -7.58 -5.70 3.91
CA ALA A 219 -6.90 -4.74 3.06
C ALA A 219 -6.26 -5.48 1.87
N VAL A 220 -6.33 -4.88 0.69
CA VAL A 220 -5.71 -5.41 -0.53
C VAL A 220 -4.73 -4.39 -1.07
N GLY A 221 -3.45 -4.72 -1.00
CA GLY A 221 -2.40 -4.09 -1.79
C GLY A 221 -2.50 -4.54 -3.24
N ILE A 222 -2.62 -3.58 -4.14
CA ILE A 222 -2.56 -3.77 -5.59
C ILE A 222 -1.26 -3.12 -6.03
N ILE A 223 -0.28 -3.91 -6.44
CA ILE A 223 1.04 -3.43 -6.83
C ILE A 223 1.16 -3.55 -8.34
N SER A 224 1.73 -2.55 -8.99
CA SER A 224 2.07 -2.62 -10.40
C SER A 224 3.49 -2.15 -10.68
N ARG A 225 4.02 -2.60 -11.82
CA ARG A 225 5.17 -2.01 -12.51
C ARG A 225 4.79 -1.90 -13.98
N ALA A 226 4.52 -0.68 -14.42
CA ALA A 226 3.96 -0.40 -15.74
C ALA A 226 4.81 0.64 -16.48
N PRO A 227 4.74 0.69 -17.81
CA PRO A 227 5.42 1.71 -18.62
C PRO A 227 5.09 3.13 -18.13
N SER A 228 6.10 4.00 -18.03
CA SER A 228 5.89 5.42 -17.75
C SER A 228 5.36 6.13 -19.00
N TYR A 229 4.72 7.29 -18.85
CA TYR A 229 4.31 8.09 -20.01
C TYR A 229 5.48 8.42 -20.93
N ASN A 230 5.24 8.41 -22.25
CA ASN A 230 6.24 8.54 -23.31
C ASN A 230 7.35 7.48 -23.31
N SER A 231 7.21 6.39 -22.56
CA SER A 231 8.04 5.20 -22.74
C SER A 231 7.61 4.43 -24.00
N SER A 232 8.48 3.55 -24.48
CA SER A 232 8.09 2.58 -25.51
C SER A 232 6.88 1.77 -25.03
N PRO A 233 5.84 1.63 -25.87
CA PRO A 233 4.68 0.84 -25.48
C PRO A 233 5.11 -0.62 -25.23
N PRO A 234 4.44 -1.30 -24.29
CA PRO A 234 4.63 -2.74 -24.08
C PRO A 234 4.11 -3.51 -25.31
N ASP A 235 4.67 -4.69 -25.58
CA ASP A 235 4.24 -5.53 -26.70
C ASP A 235 2.89 -6.20 -26.39
N SER A 236 2.66 -6.53 -25.12
CA SER A 236 1.45 -7.18 -24.63
C SER A 236 1.02 -6.71 -23.22
N PRO A 237 -0.23 -6.96 -22.81
CA PRO A 237 -0.65 -6.74 -21.43
C PRO A 237 0.16 -7.52 -20.40
N ASP A 238 0.71 -8.67 -20.78
CA ASP A 238 1.47 -9.55 -19.87
C ASP A 238 2.85 -8.95 -19.52
N ASP A 239 3.33 -7.95 -20.27
CA ASP A 239 4.55 -7.21 -19.96
C ASP A 239 4.38 -6.25 -18.77
N ILE A 240 3.13 -6.06 -18.32
CA ILE A 240 2.80 -5.25 -17.16
C ILE A 240 2.71 -6.17 -15.95
N MET A 241 3.56 -5.91 -14.97
CA MET A 241 3.48 -6.64 -13.71
C MET A 241 2.33 -6.11 -12.88
N VAL A 242 1.47 -7.02 -12.41
CA VAL A 242 0.47 -6.73 -11.37
C VAL A 242 0.56 -7.82 -10.32
N ASP A 243 0.69 -7.41 -9.06
CA ASP A 243 0.57 -8.30 -7.93
C ASP A 243 -0.50 -7.84 -6.95
N LEU A 244 -1.05 -8.80 -6.22
CA LEU A 244 -2.09 -8.61 -5.21
C LEU A 244 -1.56 -9.14 -3.89
N VAL A 245 -1.83 -8.40 -2.81
CA VAL A 245 -1.40 -8.75 -1.46
C VAL A 245 -2.56 -8.51 -0.52
N CYS A 246 -3.09 -9.58 0.08
CA CYS A 246 -4.22 -9.48 0.99
C CYS A 246 -3.76 -9.70 2.43
N LEU A 247 -4.15 -8.78 3.30
CA LEU A 247 -3.82 -8.83 4.72
C LEU A 247 -4.99 -8.34 5.57
N GLN A 248 -5.18 -8.98 6.72
CA GLN A 248 -6.18 -8.60 7.70
C GLN A 248 -5.45 -8.10 8.94
N ALA A 249 -5.89 -6.97 9.48
CA ALA A 249 -5.39 -6.49 10.76
C ALA A 249 -5.97 -7.38 11.88
N PRO A 250 -5.20 -7.67 12.94
CA PRO A 250 -5.69 -8.53 14.01
C PRO A 250 -6.96 -7.95 14.63
N SER A 251 -8.01 -8.77 14.73
CA SER A 251 -9.16 -8.47 15.58
C SER A 251 -8.67 -8.49 17.01
N GLY A 252 -8.67 -7.34 17.69
CA GLY A 252 -8.27 -7.22 19.08
C GLY A 252 -9.07 -8.16 19.98
N GLY A 253 -8.58 -9.38 20.17
CA GLY A 253 -8.85 -10.21 21.31
C GLY A 253 -7.76 -9.92 22.33
N SER A 254 -8.14 -9.51 23.53
CA SER A 254 -7.24 -9.25 24.65
C SER A 254 -6.13 -10.29 24.70
N SER A 255 -4.87 -9.84 24.63
CA SER A 255 -3.76 -10.61 25.18
C SER A 255 -4.07 -10.80 26.67
N LYS A 256 -4.64 -11.96 27.02
CA LYS A 256 -4.63 -12.42 28.40
C LYS A 256 -3.15 -12.58 28.76
N GLY A 257 -2.65 -11.67 29.59
CA GLY A 257 -1.37 -11.85 30.24
C GLY A 257 -1.36 -13.20 30.94
N SER A 258 -0.40 -14.03 30.58
CA SER A 258 0.05 -15.12 31.44
C SER A 258 1.26 -14.57 32.19
N HIS A 259 0.96 -13.96 33.34
CA HIS A 259 1.89 -13.99 34.46
C HIS A 259 1.43 -15.16 35.32
N ASP A 260 2.14 -16.28 35.21
CA ASP A 260 2.41 -17.17 36.32
C ASP A 260 3.91 -17.04 36.64
#